data_AF-A0A3C0CVJ2-F1
#
_entry.id   AF-A0A3C0CVJ2-F1
#
_cell.length_a   1.000
_cell.length_b   1.000
_cell.length_c   1.000
_cell.angle_alpha   90.00
_cell.angle_beta   90.00
_cell.angle_gamma   90.00
#
_symmetry.space_group_name_H-M   'P 1'
#
loop_
_entity.id
_entity.type
_entity.pdbx_description
1 polymer ?
#
loop_
_entity_poly.entity_id
_entity_poly.type
_entity_poly.pdbx_seq_one_letter_code
_entity_poly.pdbx_strand_id
1 'polypeptide(L)' 'NQSIVRDPNKCILCGDCVRMCKEIQGIGVLDFAGRGSNVQVTPAFGKELKEVECVFCGQCASVCPTGALTIKNKVDEVW' A
#
# COMPACT_ATOMS: atom_id res chain seq x y z
N ASN A 1 10.68 10.46 1.87
CA ASN A 1 10.70 9.45 2.97
C ASN A 1 9.89 8.25 2.49
N GLN A 2 10.48 7.06 2.33
CA GLN A 2 9.75 5.87 1.87
C GLN A 2 9.71 4.82 2.99
N SER A 3 8.66 4.90 3.81
CA SER A 3 8.50 4.06 5.00
C SER A 3 7.58 2.85 4.77
N ILE A 4 6.99 2.71 3.59
CA ILE A 4 6.07 1.61 3.25
C ILE A 4 6.68 0.77 2.13
N VAL A 5 6.70 -0.54 2.34
CA VAL A 5 7.15 -1.56 1.39
C VAL A 5 5.94 -2.30 0.84
N ARG A 6 5.97 -2.62 -0.46
CA ARG A 6 4.90 -3.30 -1.19
C ARG A 6 5.41 -4.63 -1.73
N ASP A 7 4.69 -5.71 -1.45
CA ASP A 7 4.89 -7.04 -2.02
C ASP A 7 3.56 -7.54 -2.62
N PRO A 8 3.28 -7.23 -3.90
CA PRO A 8 2.02 -7.60 -4.54
C PRO A 8 1.77 -9.11 -4.61
N ASN A 9 2.81 -9.95 -4.52
CA ASN A 9 2.66 -11.40 -4.55
C ASN A 9 1.90 -11.95 -3.33
N LYS A 10 1.89 -11.20 -2.23
CA LYS A 10 1.13 -11.53 -1.02
C LYS A 10 -0.29 -10.96 -1.04
N CYS A 11 -0.64 -10.16 -2.04
CA CYS A 11 -1.93 -9.47 -2.08
C CYS A 11 -3.06 -10.45 -2.46
N ILE A 12 -4.07 -10.54 -1.60
CA ILE A 12 -5.29 -11.34 -1.85
C ILE A 12 -6.46 -10.50 -2.38
N LEU A 13 -6.20 -9.26 -2.79
CA LEU A 13 -7.21 -8.33 -3.33
C LEU A 13 -8.40 -8.04 -2.39
N CYS A 14 -8.20 -8.09 -1.06
CA CYS A 14 -9.27 -7.87 -0.08
C CYS A 14 -9.82 -6.43 -0.06
N GLY A 15 -9.00 -5.44 -0.45
CA GLY A 15 -9.40 -4.04 -0.51
C GLY A 15 -9.32 -3.27 0.81
N ASP A 16 -8.90 -3.88 1.93
CA ASP A 16 -8.83 -3.19 3.23
C ASP A 16 -7.92 -1.96 3.19
N CYS A 17 -6.77 -2.08 2.53
CA CYS A 17 -5.84 -0.96 2.35
C CYS A 17 -6.42 0.18 1.49
N VAL A 18 -7.23 -0.13 0.48
CA VAL A 18 -7.92 0.83 -0.39
C VAL A 18 -8.96 1.59 0.43
N ARG A 19 -9.83 0.85 1.14
CA ARG A 19 -10.87 1.42 2.01
C ARG A 19 -10.27 2.25 3.13
N MET A 20 -9.25 1.76 3.83
CA MET A 20 -8.58 2.50 4.89
C MET A 20 -7.98 3.82 4.39
N CYS A 21 -7.33 3.80 3.21
CA CYS A 21 -6.72 5.00 2.64
C CYS A 21 -7.77 6.02 2.16
N LYS A 22 -8.90 5.55 1.64
CA LYS A 22 -9.96 6.41 1.10
C LYS A 22 -10.94 6.90 2.18
N GLU A 23 -11.48 6.00 2.99
CA GLU A 23 -12.55 6.28 3.94
C GLU A 23 -12.01 6.87 5.24
N ILE A 24 -10.85 6.41 5.73
CA ILE A 24 -10.32 6.84 7.03
C ILE A 24 -9.28 7.96 6.89
N GLN A 25 -8.33 7.81 5.98
CA GLN A 25 -7.33 8.86 5.75
C GLN A 25 -7.82 9.98 4.82
N GLY A 26 -8.84 9.73 3.99
CA GLY A 26 -9.39 10.72 3.07
C GLY A 26 -8.54 11.02 1.83
N ILE A 27 -7.44 10.29 1.60
CA ILE A 27 -6.50 10.56 0.49
C ILE A 27 -6.80 9.67 -0.73
N GLY A 28 -7.09 8.39 -0.50
CA GLY A 28 -7.43 7.46 -1.60
C GLY A 28 -6.29 7.18 -2.57
N VAL A 29 -5.05 7.05 -2.08
CA VAL A 29 -3.86 6.82 -2.92
C VAL A 29 -3.84 5.45 -3.58
N LEU A 30 -4.39 4.43 -2.93
CA LEU A 30 -4.42 3.05 -3.43
C LEU A 30 -5.81 2.74 -3.98
N ASP A 31 -5.87 2.12 -5.15
CA ASP A 31 -7.11 1.58 -5.71
C ASP A 31 -6.83 0.31 -6.53
N PHE A 32 -7.89 -0.37 -6.96
CA PHE A 32 -7.82 -1.49 -7.88
C PHE A 32 -7.57 -1.01 -9.31
N ALA A 33 -6.61 -1.63 -10.00
CA ALA A 33 -6.34 -1.42 -11.41
C ALA A 33 -6.26 -2.75 -12.15
N GLY A 34 -6.60 -2.76 -13.44
CA GLY A 34 -6.65 -3.97 -14.26
C GLY A 34 -7.98 -4.70 -14.19
N ARG A 35 -8.05 -5.90 -14.79
CA ARG A 35 -9.26 -6.74 -14.88
C ARG A 35 -8.89 -8.23 -14.87
N GLY A 36 -9.80 -9.06 -14.36
CA GLY A 36 -9.62 -10.51 -14.29
C GLY A 36 -8.38 -10.90 -13.48
N SER A 37 -7.54 -11.78 -14.05
CA SER A 37 -6.27 -12.20 -13.43
C SER A 37 -5.23 -11.08 -13.31
N ASN A 38 -5.43 -9.95 -14.01
CA ASN A 38 -4.50 -8.82 -14.01
C ASN A 38 -4.91 -7.72 -13.01
N VAL A 39 -5.87 -7.99 -12.11
CA VAL A 39 -6.24 -7.03 -11.06
C VAL A 39 -5.11 -6.91 -10.05
N GLN A 40 -4.76 -5.68 -9.71
CA GLN A 40 -3.79 -5.36 -8.67
C GLN A 40 -4.21 -4.13 -7.90
N VAL A 41 -3.81 -4.04 -6.63
CA VAL A 41 -3.93 -2.81 -5.84
C VAL A 41 -2.70 -1.95 -6.09
N THR A 42 -2.89 -0.75 -6.65
CA THR A 42 -1.79 0.14 -7.01
C THR A 42 -2.16 1.62 -6.95
N PRO A 43 -1.18 2.53 -6.74
CA PRO A 43 -1.38 3.94 -6.96
C PRO A 43 -1.74 4.28 -8.40
N ALA A 44 -2.33 5.45 -8.56
CA ALA A 44 -2.73 5.99 -9.86
C ALA A 44 -1.60 5.87 -10.89
N PHE A 45 -1.93 5.37 -12.08
CA PHE A 45 -1.02 5.19 -13.21
C PHE A 45 0.20 4.31 -12.94
N GLY A 46 0.14 3.42 -11.94
CA GLY A 46 1.26 2.53 -11.60
C GLY A 46 2.46 3.23 -10.98
N LYS A 47 2.28 4.49 -10.54
CA LYS A 47 3.31 5.28 -9.87
C LYS A 47 3.77 4.64 -8.55
N GLU A 48 4.97 5.00 -8.13
CA GLU A 48 5.44 4.68 -6.79
C GLU A 48 4.72 5.53 -5.74
N LEU A 49 4.68 5.05 -4.48
CA LEU A 49 4.06 5.79 -3.37
C LEU A 49 4.72 7.16 -3.12
N LYS A 50 5.98 7.34 -3.51
CA LYS A 50 6.71 8.62 -3.38
C LYS A 50 6.32 9.66 -4.43
N GLU A 51 5.64 9.25 -5.49
CA GLU A 51 5.29 10.09 -6.65
C GLU A 51 3.81 10.53 -6.64
N VAL A 52 3.12 10.24 -5.54
CA VAL A 52 1.69 10.50 -5.30
C VAL A 52 1.55 11.12 -3.91
N GLU A 53 0.33 11.54 -3.56
CA GLU A 53 0.03 12.25 -2.30
C GLU A 53 0.07 11.34 -1.05
N CYS A 54 0.83 10.24 -1.08
CA CYS A 54 1.03 9.39 0.07
C CYS A 54 1.85 10.12 1.13
N VAL A 55 1.25 10.34 2.30
CA VAL A 55 1.95 10.92 3.47
C VAL A 55 2.70 9.87 4.30
N PHE A 56 2.78 8.62 3.83
CA PHE A 56 3.44 7.51 4.51
C PHE A 56 2.95 7.24 5.95
N CYS A 57 1.66 7.42 6.22
CA CYS A 57 1.06 7.23 7.57
C CYS A 57 1.01 5.77 8.07
N GLY A 58 1.27 4.78 7.20
CA GLY A 58 1.37 3.37 7.57
C GLY A 58 0.04 2.67 7.86
N GLN A 59 -1.10 3.36 7.83
CA GLN A 59 -2.41 2.77 8.14
C GLN A 59 -2.79 1.62 7.20
N CYS A 60 -2.44 1.73 5.91
CA CYS A 60 -2.67 0.67 4.94
C CYS A 60 -1.85 -0.60 5.22
N ALA A 61 -0.65 -0.47 5.84
CA ALA A 61 0.14 -1.61 6.29
C ALA A 61 -0.44 -2.25 7.56
N SER A 62 -0.98 -1.43 8.48
CA SER A 62 -1.59 -1.93 9.73
C SER A 62 -2.83 -2.80 9.50
N VAL A 63 -3.58 -2.56 8.42
CA VAL A 63 -4.80 -3.31 8.09
C VAL A 63 -4.56 -4.44 7.10
N CYS A 64 -3.34 -4.59 6.58
CA CYS A 64 -3.07 -5.60 5.55
C CYS A 64 -2.98 -7.00 6.18
N PRO A 65 -3.89 -7.94 5.85
CA PRO A 65 -3.94 -9.23 6.54
C PRO A 65 -2.81 -10.18 6.16
N THR A 66 -2.18 -9.98 5.00
CA THR A 66 -1.16 -10.89 4.44
C THR A 66 0.25 -10.31 4.41
N GLY A 67 0.43 -9.07 4.86
CA GLY A 67 1.72 -8.38 4.76
C GLY A 67 2.14 -8.03 3.33
N ALA A 68 1.19 -7.86 2.41
CA ALA A 68 1.45 -7.27 1.10
C ALA A 68 1.86 -5.78 1.19
N LEU A 69 1.51 -5.12 2.30
CA LEU A 69 1.96 -3.79 2.69
C LEU A 69 2.60 -3.88 4.08
N THR A 70 3.84 -3.44 4.21
CA THR A 70 4.59 -3.47 5.48
C THR A 70 5.36 -2.17 5.70
N ILE A 71 5.78 -1.94 6.95
CA ILE A 71 6.67 -0.82 7.28
C ILE A 71 8.11 -1.24 7.03
N LYS A 72 8.90 -0.34 6.44
CA LYS A 72 10.33 -0.56 6.25
C LYS A 72 11.02 -0.64 7.61
N ASN A 73 11.53 -1.81 7.94
CA ASN A 73 12.37 -2.01 9.13
C ASN A 73 13.80 -1.51 8.85
N LYS A 74 14.38 -0.80 9.81
CA LYS A 74 15.77 -0.31 9.79
C LYS A 74 16.60 -0.92 10.93
N VAL A 75 16.15 -2.05 11.48
CA VAL A 75 16.83 -2.69 12.61
C VAL A 75 18.29 -2.96 12.24
N ASP A 76 18.55 -3.52 11.07
CA ASP A 76 19.92 -3.83 10.63
C ASP A 76 20.86 -2.61 10.47
N GLU A 77 20.33 -1.39 10.41
CA GLU A 77 21.15 -0.16 10.29
C GLU A 77 21.64 0.37 11.66
N VAL A 78 21.02 -0.06 12.76
CA VAL A 78 21.29 0.45 14.13
C VAL A 78 22.03 -0.55 15.03
N TRP A 79 22.28 -1.77 14.56
CA TRP A 79 23.10 -2.77 15.23
C TRP A 79 24.49 -2.83 14.59
#